data_AF-A0A4Z1GCV2-F1
#
_entry.id   AF-A0A4Z1GCV2-F1
#
_cell.length_a   1.000
_cell.length_b   1.000
_cell.length_c   1.000
_cell.angle_alpha   90.00
_cell.angle_beta   90.00
_cell.angle_gamma   90.00
#
_symmetry.space_group_name_H-M   'P 1'
#
loop_
_entity.id
_entity.type
_entity.pdbx_description
1 polymer ?
#
loop_
_entity_poly.entity_id
_entity_poly.type
_entity_poly.pdbx_seq_one_letter_code
_entity_poly.pdbx_strand_id
1 'polypeptide(L)'
;MATLFRFGTGTAWYKGYLEEPLNRDVRAHDYIPWMRAHGIKVASFNELTPITKARPGPLDNILAEIAAQHQVPENAVLISWQVVKNVVVTTTTMKVARLEGYAEAV
;
A
#
# COMPACT_ATOMS: atom_id res chain seq x y z
N MET A 1 -2.32 46.10 -4.25
CA MET A 1 -3.39 45.19 -4.71
C MET A 1 -2.80 44.24 -5.74
N ALA A 2 -2.71 42.95 -5.42
CA ALA A 2 -2.52 41.87 -6.40
C ALA A 2 -3.12 40.60 -5.80
N THR A 3 -4.32 40.27 -6.24
CA THR A 3 -5.02 39.01 -5.95
C THR A 3 -4.39 37.92 -6.82
N LEU A 4 -3.72 36.95 -6.20
CA LEU A 4 -3.21 35.77 -6.91
C LEU A 4 -4.14 34.59 -6.67
N PHE A 5 -5.06 34.33 -7.60
CA PHE A 5 -5.71 33.03 -7.73
C PHE A 5 -4.69 32.05 -8.32
N ARG A 6 -4.32 31.01 -7.58
CA ARG A 6 -3.58 29.86 -8.12
C ARG A 6 -4.35 28.56 -7.83
N PHE A 7 -4.81 27.91 -8.89
CA PHE A 7 -5.20 26.51 -8.89
C PHE A 7 -3.95 25.68 -8.57
N GLY A 8 -3.89 25.09 -7.37
CA GLY A 8 -2.77 24.25 -6.93
C GLY A 8 -3.02 22.78 -7.25
N THR A 9 -2.27 22.22 -8.20
CA THR A 9 -2.02 20.78 -8.23
C THR A 9 -1.23 20.40 -6.96
N GLY A 10 -1.57 19.26 -6.35
CA GLY A 10 -1.27 18.91 -4.95
C GLY A 10 0.21 18.77 -4.52
N THR A 11 1.18 19.33 -5.24
CA THR A 11 2.60 19.29 -4.89
C THR A 11 3.07 20.50 -4.08
N ALA A 12 2.28 21.58 -4.02
CA ALA A 12 2.65 22.79 -3.27
C ALA A 12 2.60 22.60 -1.74
N TRP A 13 1.80 21.65 -1.25
CA TRP A 13 1.60 21.40 0.17
C TRP A 13 2.84 20.80 0.85
N TYR A 14 3.66 20.04 0.13
CA TYR A 14 4.80 19.34 0.73
C TYR A 14 6.04 20.22 0.91
N LYS A 15 6.18 21.32 0.15
CA LYS A 15 7.43 22.10 0.17
C LYS A 15 7.66 22.81 1.51
N GLY A 16 6.60 23.21 2.20
CA GLY A 16 6.68 23.82 3.54
C GLY A 16 6.96 22.83 4.68
N TYR A 17 6.61 21.54 4.53
CA TYR A 17 6.86 20.52 5.55
C TYR A 17 8.30 19.96 5.55
N LEU A 18 9.08 20.24 4.49
CA LEU A 18 10.45 19.74 4.35
C LEU A 18 11.49 20.61 5.03
N GLU A 19 11.14 21.84 5.42
CA GLU A 19 12.05 22.82 6.02
C GLU A 19 11.95 22.87 7.56
N GLU A 20 10.92 22.28 8.16
CA GLU A 20 10.84 22.12 9.62
C GLU A 20 11.65 20.90 10.07
N PRO A 21 12.50 21.01 11.12
CA PRO A 21 13.19 19.86 11.72
C PRO A 21 12.23 18.89 12.46
N LEU A 22 10.91 19.08 12.31
CA LEU A 22 9.93 18.18 12.86
C LEU A 22 9.91 16.88 12.03
N ASN A 23 10.72 15.93 12.51
CA ASN A 23 10.34 14.53 12.49
C ASN A 23 10.55 13.81 11.15
N ARG A 24 11.79 13.84 10.65
CA ARG A 24 12.23 12.98 9.53
C ARG A 24 12.38 11.50 9.95
N ASP A 25 12.66 11.27 11.24
CA ASP A 25 13.00 9.93 11.75
C ASP A 25 11.91 9.30 12.65
N VAL A 26 10.99 10.09 13.22
CA VAL A 26 10.08 9.62 14.29
C VAL A 26 8.70 9.19 13.78
N ARG A 27 8.37 9.44 12.51
CA ARG A 27 7.04 9.13 11.91
C ARG A 27 7.07 8.07 10.80
N ALA A 28 8.23 7.67 10.27
CA ALA A 28 8.26 6.69 9.19
C ALA A 28 8.44 5.24 9.71
N HIS A 29 9.35 5.03 10.67
CA HIS A 29 9.70 3.67 11.11
C HIS A 29 8.67 3.06 12.08
N ASP A 30 8.11 3.85 13.00
CA ASP A 30 7.27 3.32 14.09
C ASP A 30 5.78 3.64 13.97
N TYR A 31 5.33 4.17 12.84
CA TYR A 31 3.94 4.60 12.70
C TYR A 31 2.93 3.46 12.72
N ILE A 32 3.23 2.34 12.04
CA ILE A 32 2.37 1.15 12.08
C ILE A 32 2.30 0.56 13.50
N PRO A 33 3.43 0.34 14.22
CA PRO A 33 3.39 0.00 15.63
C PRO A 33 2.57 0.98 16.49
N TRP A 34 2.78 2.29 16.31
CA TRP A 34 2.05 3.32 17.05
C TRP A 34 0.55 3.27 16.79
N MET A 35 0.12 3.18 15.53
CA MET A 35 -1.30 3.04 15.16
C MET A 35 -1.93 1.83 15.87
N ARG A 36 -1.25 0.68 15.82
CA ARG A 36 -1.71 -0.55 16.48
C ARG A 36 -1.81 -0.41 17.98
N ALA A 37 -0.83 0.23 18.63
CA ALA A 37 -0.85 0.49 20.07
C ALA A 37 -2.05 1.36 20.50
N HIS A 38 -2.55 2.23 19.60
CA HIS A 38 -3.71 3.09 19.85
C HIS A 38 -5.02 2.49 19.34
N GLY A 39 -5.04 1.20 18.96
CA GLY A 39 -6.24 0.53 18.45
C GLY A 39 -6.67 1.01 17.06
N ILE A 40 -5.82 1.73 16.33
CA ILE A 40 -6.10 2.22 14.98
C ILE A 40 -5.79 1.10 13.97
N LYS A 41 -6.81 0.73 13.19
CA LYS A 41 -6.64 -0.25 12.11
C LYS A 41 -5.88 0.37 10.94
N VAL A 42 -4.89 -0.37 10.45
CA VAL A 42 -4.10 0.03 9.27
C VAL A 42 -4.78 -0.54 8.04
N ALA A 43 -5.06 0.32 7.05
CA ALA A 43 -5.55 -0.09 5.74
C ALA A 43 -4.48 0.17 4.67
N SER A 44 -4.33 -0.77 3.75
CA SER A 44 -3.42 -0.70 2.61
C SER A 44 -4.20 -0.38 1.35
N PHE A 45 -3.74 0.65 0.64
CA PHE A 45 -4.21 1.05 -0.67
C PHE A 45 -3.08 0.85 -1.68
N ASN A 46 -3.40 0.45 -2.91
CA ASN A 46 -2.44 0.09 -3.95
C ASN A 46 -1.49 -1.05 -3.54
N GLU A 47 -2.04 -2.03 -2.85
CA GLU A 47 -1.32 -3.18 -2.32
C GLU A 47 -0.64 -4.05 -3.39
N LEU A 48 -1.17 -4.05 -4.62
CA LEU A 48 -0.64 -4.80 -5.74
C LEU A 48 0.47 -4.04 -6.50
N THR A 49 0.98 -2.94 -5.95
CA THR A 49 2.08 -2.16 -6.56
C THR A 49 3.29 -3.02 -6.96
N PRO A 50 3.76 -4.00 -6.14
CA PRO A 50 4.89 -4.84 -6.51
C PRO A 50 4.75 -5.51 -7.89
N ILE A 51 3.54 -5.99 -8.20
CA ILE A 51 3.27 -6.73 -9.45
C ILE A 51 2.71 -5.86 -10.58
N THR A 52 2.10 -4.72 -10.26
CA THR A 52 1.43 -3.86 -11.26
C THR A 52 2.27 -2.69 -11.76
N LYS A 53 3.19 -2.17 -10.94
CA LYS A 53 3.93 -0.93 -11.24
C LYS A 53 5.42 -1.00 -10.96
N ALA A 54 5.87 -1.93 -10.10
CA ALA A 54 7.25 -2.00 -9.65
C ALA A 54 8.02 -3.20 -10.22
N ARG A 55 7.55 -3.78 -11.33
CA ARG A 55 8.29 -4.80 -12.07
C ARG A 55 9.30 -4.18 -13.04
N PRO A 56 10.50 -4.77 -13.18
CA PRO A 56 11.03 -5.90 -12.39
C PRO A 56 11.46 -5.48 -10.97
N GLY A 57 11.33 -6.39 -10.00
CA GLY A 57 11.62 -6.11 -8.59
C GLY A 57 12.07 -7.33 -7.77
N PRO A 58 12.57 -7.11 -6.54
CA PRO A 58 13.14 -8.17 -5.70
C PRO A 58 12.13 -9.23 -5.25
N LEU A 59 10.83 -8.93 -5.35
CA LEU A 59 9.75 -9.82 -4.95
C LEU A 59 9.28 -10.75 -6.08
N ASP A 60 9.69 -10.53 -7.33
CA ASP A 60 9.11 -11.25 -8.47
C ASP A 60 9.31 -12.77 -8.36
N ASN A 61 10.54 -13.22 -8.11
CA ASN A 61 10.82 -14.66 -7.98
C ASN A 61 10.14 -15.28 -6.77
N ILE A 62 10.10 -14.55 -5.64
CA ILE A 62 9.50 -15.02 -4.38
C ILE A 62 7.99 -15.19 -4.54
N LEU A 63 7.32 -14.21 -5.15
CA LEU A 63 5.88 -14.26 -5.39
C LEU A 63 5.54 -15.37 -6.37
N ALA A 64 6.32 -15.57 -7.43
CA ALA A 64 6.11 -16.65 -8.38
C ALA A 64 6.28 -18.04 -7.75
N GLU A 65 7.27 -18.22 -6.89
CA GLU A 65 7.50 -19.49 -6.17
C GLU A 65 6.33 -19.84 -5.25
N ILE A 66 5.90 -18.89 -4.41
CA ILE A 66 4.78 -19.09 -3.47
C ILE A 66 3.47 -19.32 -4.24
N ALA A 67 3.23 -18.54 -5.30
CA ALA A 67 2.08 -18.71 -6.18
C ALA A 67 2.02 -20.12 -6.77
N ALA A 68 3.16 -20.64 -7.25
CA ALA A 68 3.25 -21.99 -7.80
C ALA A 68 3.01 -23.08 -6.73
N GLN A 69 3.59 -22.93 -5.54
CA GLN A 69 3.42 -23.89 -4.43
C GLN A 69 1.97 -24.02 -3.98
N HIS A 70 1.24 -22.89 -3.95
CA HIS A 70 -0.14 -22.84 -3.49
C HIS A 70 -1.17 -22.91 -4.63
N GLN A 71 -0.73 -22.99 -5.89
CA GLN A 71 -1.60 -23.00 -7.08
C GLN A 71 -2.56 -21.80 -7.14
N VAL A 72 -2.12 -20.64 -6.65
CA VAL A 72 -2.88 -19.39 -6.62
C VAL A 72 -2.14 -18.30 -7.41
N PRO A 73 -2.82 -17.26 -7.90
CA PRO A 73 -2.14 -16.16 -8.56
C PRO A 73 -1.36 -15.26 -7.58
N GLU A 74 -0.31 -14.59 -8.05
CA GLU A 74 0.58 -13.77 -7.21
C GLU A 74 -0.12 -12.62 -6.46
N ASN A 75 -1.22 -12.09 -7.02
CA ASN A 75 -2.05 -11.08 -6.36
C ASN A 75 -2.73 -11.63 -5.11
N ALA A 76 -3.19 -12.89 -5.12
CA ALA A 76 -3.75 -13.56 -3.95
C ALA A 76 -2.68 -13.67 -2.85
N VAL A 77 -1.45 -14.09 -3.20
CA VAL A 77 -0.32 -14.19 -2.26
C VAL A 77 -0.08 -12.85 -1.52
N LEU A 78 -0.03 -11.74 -2.25
CA LEU A 78 0.16 -10.41 -1.65
C LEU A 78 -0.98 -10.00 -0.72
N ILE A 79 -2.22 -10.33 -1.08
CA ILE A 79 -3.41 -10.01 -0.28
C ILE A 79 -3.40 -10.83 1.01
N SER A 80 -3.21 -12.15 0.92
CA SER A 80 -3.11 -13.04 2.09
C SER A 80 -2.00 -12.60 3.03
N TRP A 81 -0.84 -12.20 2.50
CA TRP A 81 0.26 -11.71 3.32
C TRP A 81 -0.13 -10.47 4.15
N GLN A 82 -0.85 -9.50 3.56
CA GLN A 82 -1.31 -8.32 4.30
C GLN A 82 -2.35 -8.65 5.37
N VAL A 83 -3.26 -9.57 5.08
CA VAL A 83 -4.27 -10.03 6.04
C VAL A 83 -3.59 -10.69 7.24
N VAL A 84 -2.59 -11.56 7.02
CA VAL A 84 -1.78 -12.16 8.10
C VAL A 84 -1.04 -11.08 8.92
N LYS A 85 -0.68 -9.95 8.31
CA LYS A 85 -0.09 -8.79 8.99
C LYS A 85 -1.13 -7.89 9.68
N ASN A 86 -2.41 -8.29 9.76
CA ASN A 86 -3.50 -7.52 10.35
C ASN A 86 -3.63 -6.12 9.69
N VAL A 87 -3.51 -6.08 8.37
CA VAL A 87 -3.73 -4.89 7.54
C VAL A 87 -4.99 -5.10 6.71
N VAL A 88 -5.89 -4.12 6.74
CA VAL A 88 -7.13 -4.13 5.97
C VAL A 88 -6.79 -3.85 4.50
N VAL A 89 -7.04 -4.81 3.62
CA VAL A 89 -6.74 -4.66 2.20
C VAL A 89 -7.86 -3.93 1.48
N THR A 90 -7.54 -2.87 0.73
CA THR A 90 -8.52 -2.11 -0.06
C THR A 90 -8.16 -2.18 -1.54
N THR A 91 -8.83 -3.09 -2.26
CA THR A 91 -8.61 -3.32 -3.69
C THR A 91 -9.83 -2.89 -4.51
N THR A 92 -9.60 -2.52 -5.78
CA THR A 92 -10.68 -2.23 -6.74
C THR A 92 -10.42 -2.99 -8.03
N THR A 93 -11.46 -3.60 -8.60
CA THR A 93 -11.33 -4.28 -9.89
C THR A 93 -12.67 -4.36 -10.60
N MET A 94 -12.63 -4.35 -11.94
CA MET A 94 -13.79 -4.58 -12.80
C MET A 94 -13.91 -6.05 -13.24
N LYS A 95 -13.00 -6.93 -12.82
CA LYS A 95 -12.96 -8.35 -13.23
C LYS A 95 -13.46 -9.24 -12.09
N VAL A 96 -14.63 -9.86 -12.26
CA VAL A 96 -15.26 -10.72 -11.23
C VAL A 96 -14.34 -11.87 -10.81
N ALA A 97 -13.70 -12.54 -11.77
CA ALA A 97 -12.77 -13.64 -11.48
C ALA A 97 -11.62 -13.26 -10.52
N ARG A 98 -11.23 -11.97 -10.45
CA ARG A 98 -10.25 -11.51 -9.46
C ARG A 98 -10.83 -11.41 -8.07
N LEU A 99 -12.09 -10.98 -7.94
CA LEU A 99 -12.79 -10.91 -6.66
C LEU A 99 -12.97 -12.29 -6.05
N GLU A 100 -13.32 -13.29 -6.86
CA GLU A 100 -13.44 -14.69 -6.43
C GLU A 100 -12.09 -15.21 -5.90
N GLY A 101 -11.01 -15.02 -6.68
CA GLY A 101 -9.67 -15.40 -6.23
C GLY A 101 -9.17 -14.63 -5.00
N TYR A 102 -9.69 -13.43 -4.72
CA TYR A 102 -9.39 -12.71 -3.47
C TYR A 102 -10.17 -13.25 -2.28
N ALA A 103 -11.43 -13.65 -2.48
CA ALA A 103 -12.26 -14.21 -1.43
C ALA A 103 -11.74 -15.59 -0.96
N GLU A 104 -11.17 -16.38 -1.87
CA GLU A 104 -10.55 -17.68 -1.53
C GLU A 104 -9.21 -17.53 -0.79
N ALA A 105 -8.52 -16.41 -1.00
CA ALA A 105 -7.20 -16.16 -0.47
C ALA A 105 -7.19 -15.60 0.98
N VAL A 106 -8.35 -15.19 1.48
CA VAL A 106 -8.56 -14.58 2.82
C VAL A 106 -9.25 -15.59 3.73
#